data_AF-A0A2V9HRV8-F1
#
_entry.id   AF-A0A2V9HRV8-F1
#
_cell.length_a   1.000
_cell.length_b   1.000
_cell.length_c   1.000
_cell.angle_alpha   90.00
_cell.angle_beta   90.00
_cell.angle_gamma   90.00
#
_symmetry.space_group_name_H-M   'P 1'
#
loop_
_entity.id
_entity.type
_entity.pdbx_description
1 polymer ?
#
loop_
_entity_poly.entity_id
_entity_poly.type
_entity_poly.pdbx_seq_one_letter_code
_entity_poly.pdbx_strand_id
1 'polypeptide(L)' 'MTDANQVRINELARELEVKAKAIIDLLPGYGVTEKKTHSSSIPADVAEKVREKIQGAAEAEARVEAA' A
#
# COMPACT_ATOMS: atom_id res chain seq x y z
N MET A 1 -19.70 15.19 -3.46
CA MET A 1 -18.26 15.39 -3.21
C MET A 1 -17.62 14.02 -3.36
N THR A 2 -16.58 14.00 -4.18
CA THR A 2 -15.98 12.86 -4.90
C THR A 2 -15.83 11.56 -4.12
N ASP A 3 -16.25 10.45 -4.74
CA ASP A 3 -15.84 9.07 -4.49
C ASP A 3 -14.32 8.82 -4.70
N ALA A 4 -13.49 9.88 -4.62
CA ALA A 4 -12.04 9.85 -4.66
C ALA A 4 -11.42 9.39 -3.34
N ASN A 5 -12.24 9.02 -2.35
CA ASN A 5 -11.74 8.58 -1.04
C ASN A 5 -11.35 7.10 -1.02
N GLN A 6 -11.35 6.41 -2.16
CA GLN A 6 -10.88 5.03 -2.25
C GLN A 6 -9.99 4.80 -3.47
N VAL A 7 -8.94 4.01 -3.27
CA VAL A 7 -7.96 3.62 -4.29
C VAL A 7 -8.00 2.10 -4.44
N ARG A 8 -7.97 1.59 -5.67
CA ARG A 8 -7.87 0.14 -5.90
C ARG A 8 -6.45 -0.34 -5.65
N ILE A 9 -6.33 -1.46 -4.96
CA ILE A 9 -5.03 -2.05 -4.60
C ILE A 9 -4.20 -2.37 -5.84
N ASN A 10 -4.82 -2.88 -6.91
CA ASN A 10 -4.16 -3.11 -8.21
C ASN A 10 -3.52 -1.83 -8.78
N GLU A 11 -4.27 -0.74 -8.80
CA GLU A 11 -3.80 0.53 -9.38
C GLU A 11 -2.66 1.09 -8.54
N LEU A 12 -2.81 1.07 -7.20
CA LEU A 12 -1.75 1.47 -6.27
C LEU A 12 -0.49 0.60 -6.40
N ALA A 13 -0.66 -0.71 -6.59
CA ALA A 13 0.45 -1.63 -6.77
C ALA A 13 1.26 -1.33 -8.04
N ARG A 14 0.58 -1.01 -9.15
CA ARG A 14 1.21 -0.60 -10.41
C ARG A 14 1.93 0.73 -10.25
N GLU A 15 1.30 1.70 -9.59
CA GLU A 15 1.87 3.02 -9.38
C GLU A 15 3.14 2.98 -8.52
N LEU A 16 3.15 2.15 -7.47
CA LEU A 16 4.29 1.96 -6.59
C LEU A 16 5.28 0.89 -7.10
N GLU A 17 5.06 0.32 -8.28
CA GLU A 17 5.87 -0.77 -8.87
C GLU A 17 6.09 -1.98 -7.94
N VAL A 18 5.10 -2.28 -7.09
CA VAL A 18 5.13 -3.41 -6.15
C VAL A 18 4.08 -4.46 -6.48
N LYS A 19 4.18 -5.63 -5.86
CA LYS A 19 3.12 -6.65 -5.92
C LYS A 19 1.93 -6.21 -5.06
N ALA A 20 0.71 -6.38 -5.54
CA ALA A 20 -0.52 -6.15 -4.76
C ALA A 20 -0.53 -6.91 -3.42
N LYS A 21 0.12 -8.07 -3.36
CA LYS A 21 0.30 -8.83 -2.12
C LYS A 21 1.04 -8.03 -1.04
N ALA A 22 2.08 -7.29 -1.40
CA ALA A 22 2.84 -6.46 -0.46
C ALA A 22 1.94 -5.39 0.18
N ILE A 23 1.07 -4.76 -0.62
CA ILE A 23 0.07 -3.82 -0.12
C ILE A 23 -0.91 -4.53 0.81
N ILE A 24 -1.49 -5.66 0.39
CA ILE A 24 -2.46 -6.43 1.18
C ILE A 24 -1.87 -6.84 2.54
N ASP A 25 -0.61 -7.24 2.58
CA ASP A 25 0.07 -7.65 3.81
C ASP A 25 0.31 -6.45 4.76
N LEU A 26 0.34 -5.21 4.25
CA LEU A 26 0.46 -3.98 5.05
C LEU A 26 -0.89 -3.46 5.59
N LEU A 27 -2.02 -3.82 4.94
CA LEU A 27 -3.36 -3.34 5.29
C LEU A 27 -3.77 -3.58 6.76
N PRO A 28 -3.50 -4.74 7.38
CA PRO A 28 -3.82 -4.97 8.79
C PRO A 28 -3.14 -3.96 9.74
N GLY A 29 -1.94 -3.48 9.40
CA GLY A 29 -1.22 -2.48 10.19
C GLY A 29 -1.88 -1.09 10.20
N TYR A 30 -2.76 -0.83 9.23
CA TYR A 30 -3.51 0.43 9.12
C TYR A 30 -4.97 0.31 9.56
N GLY A 31 -5.34 -0.80 10.20
CA GLY A 31 -6.71 -1.06 10.69
C GLY A 31 -7.64 -1.69 9.65
N VAL A 32 -7.13 -2.08 8.48
CA VAL A 32 -7.90 -2.82 7.47
C VAL A 32 -7.70 -4.31 7.69
N THR A 33 -8.53 -4.90 8.54
CA THR A 33 -8.47 -6.33 8.91
C THR A 33 -9.34 -7.23 8.02
N GLU A 34 -10.11 -6.64 7.11
CA GLU A 34 -10.91 -7.38 6.14
C GLU A 34 -10.02 -8.07 5.10
N LYS A 35 -10.43 -9.26 4.63
CA LYS A 35 -9.78 -9.90 3.49
C LYS A 35 -9.97 -9.05 2.23
N LYS A 36 -8.90 -8.37 1.81
CA LYS A 36 -8.85 -7.65 0.54
C LYS A 36 -8.16 -8.50 -0.53
N THR A 37 -8.56 -8.30 -1.78
CA THR A 37 -7.96 -8.90 -2.96
C THR A 37 -7.39 -7.82 -3.87
N HIS A 38 -6.69 -8.18 -4.94
CA HIS A 38 -6.09 -7.21 -5.86
C HIS A 38 -7.09 -6.23 -6.49
N SER A 39 -8.36 -6.63 -6.61
CA SER A 39 -9.44 -5.80 -7.15
C SER A 39 -10.18 -4.99 -6.09
N SER A 40 -9.88 -5.19 -4.81
CA SER A 40 -10.51 -4.44 -3.73
C SER A 40 -10.03 -3.00 -3.67
N SER A 41 -10.91 -2.12 -3.22
CA SER A 41 -10.59 -0.72 -2.93
C SER A 41 -10.31 -0.53 -1.43
N ILE A 42 -9.38 0.37 -1.13
CA ILE A 42 -9.01 0.80 0.23
C ILE A 42 -9.22 2.31 0.37
N PRO A 43 -9.45 2.83 1.58
CA PRO A 43 -9.54 4.28 1.79
C PRO A 43 -8.27 5.01 1.32
N ALA A 44 -8.43 6.22 0.80
CA ALA A 44 -7.33 7.06 0.34
C ALA A 44 -6.32 7.30 1.47
N ASP A 45 -6.78 7.53 2.71
CA ASP A 45 -5.91 7.68 3.89
C ASP A 45 -4.99 6.46 4.13
N VAL A 46 -5.47 5.25 3.82
CA VAL A 46 -4.69 4.02 3.94
C VAL A 46 -3.73 3.89 2.76
N ALA A 47 -4.18 4.24 1.56
CA ALA A 47 -3.35 4.26 0.36
C ALA A 47 -2.15 5.19 0.54
N GLU A 48 -2.36 6.41 1.06
CA GLU A 48 -1.28 7.37 1.35
C GLU A 48 -0.25 6.79 2.31
N LYS A 49 -0.68 6.17 3.42
CA LYS A 49 0.24 5.52 4.37
C LYS A 49 1.04 4.38 3.74
N VAL A 50 0.41 3.61 2.82
CA VAL A 50 1.09 2.56 2.06
C VAL A 50 2.15 3.16 1.13
N ARG A 51 1.85 4.28 0.44
CA ARG A 51 2.82 5.00 -0.40
C ARG A 51 4.03 5.43 0.41
N GLU A 52 3.80 6.13 1.52
CA GLU A 52 4.86 6.61 2.42
C GLU A 52 5.70 5.45 2.95
N LYS A 53 5.06 4.34 3.32
CA LYS A 53 5.76 3.16 3.84
C LYS A 53 6.62 2.48 2.78
N ILE A 54 6.13 2.34 1.55
CA ILE A 54 6.87 1.66 0.47
C ILE A 54 7.99 2.56 -0.05
N GLN A 55 7.74 3.86 -0.22
CA GLN A 55 8.76 4.83 -0.63
C GLN A 55 9.85 4.97 0.45
N GLY A 56 9.47 5.05 1.73
CA GLY A 56 10.44 5.10 2.83
C GLY A 56 11.11 3.76 3.15
N ALA A 57 10.48 2.62 2.83
CA ALA A 57 11.10 1.30 2.97
C ALA A 57 12.19 1.07 1.93
N ALA A 58 12.07 1.62 0.72
CA ALA A 58 13.14 1.57 -0.28
C ALA A 58 14.45 2.18 0.24
N GLU A 59 14.36 3.26 1.03
CA GLU A 59 15.53 3.85 1.69
C GLU A 59 16.04 3.03 2.89
N ALA A 60 15.14 2.34 3.60
CA ALA A 60 15.50 1.52 4.76
C ALA A 60 16.08 0.15 4.39
N GLU A 61 15.52 -0.54 3.39
CA GLU A 61 16.04 -1.82 2.88
C GLU A 61 17.42 -1.64 2.24
N ALA A 62 17.65 -0.54 1.51
CA ALA A 62 18.99 -0.19 1.01
C ALA A 62 20.03 0.00 2.13
N ARG A 63 19.58 0.38 3.33
CA ARG A 63 20.45 0.53 4.51
C ARG A 63 20.69 -0.78 5.25
N VAL A 64 19.78 -1.75 5.13
CA VAL A 64 19.91 -3.08 5.75
C VAL A 64 20.73 -4.03 4.88
N GLU A 65 20.64 -3.93 3.55
CA GLU A 65 21.45 -4.74 2.63
C GLU A 65 22.94 -4.29 2.58
N ALA A 66 23.24 -3.09 3.07
CA ALA A 66 24.59 -2.53 3.14
C ALA A 66 25.30 -2.72 4.49
N ALA A 67 24.73 -3.49 5.43
CA ALA A 67 25.26 -3.70 6.78
C ALA A 67 25.88 -5.10 6.96
#